data_AF-X1R924-F1
#
_entry.id   AF-X1R924-F1
#
_cell.length_a   1.000
_cell.length_b   1.000
_cell.length_c   1.000
_cell.angle_alpha   90.00
_cell.angle_beta   90.00
_cell.angle_gamma   90.00
#
_symmetry.space_group_name_H-M   'P 1'
#
loop_
_entity.id
_entity.type
_entity.pdbx_description
1 polymer ?
#
loop_
_entity_poly.entity_id
_entity_poly.type
_entity_poly.pdbx_seq_one_letter_code
_entity_poly.pdbx_strand_id
1 'polypeptide(L)'
;MIALDNGDKVRGDAAAADIVDYTLHGLVGTTITQLADGQLPGAIGDLYTAGEAGIAVTSIILVNTDVIARAVNLYLTPSGGTERRLIPKDMSLGAGHALITDGIRVSVYDASGNLLTVAGAHKDTHDPIDGSDKLDTAAPVKVGAANAIGSSHSFARADHVHEREHARYTDAEAVAAVKADAGLPIVTITFIIDGGGSAITTGEKGHLRIPFACTINRVTMLADQSGSIVVDIWK
;
A
#
# COMPACT_ATOMS: atom_id res chain seq x y z
N MET A 1 -5.56 -34.14 23.69
CA MET A 1 -6.35 -35.32 24.10
C MET A 1 -6.90 -35.07 25.50
N ILE A 2 -8.14 -35.49 25.76
CA ILE A 2 -8.80 -35.39 27.06
C ILE A 2 -8.83 -36.79 27.67
N ALA A 3 -8.27 -36.95 28.87
CA ALA A 3 -8.38 -38.19 29.62
C ALA A 3 -9.67 -38.19 30.44
N LEU A 4 -10.39 -39.31 30.43
CA LEU A 4 -11.60 -39.53 31.22
C LEU A 4 -11.40 -40.73 32.14
N ASP A 5 -11.68 -40.51 33.42
CA ASP A 5 -11.83 -41.58 34.41
C ASP A 5 -13.26 -42.13 34.42
N ASN A 6 -13.47 -43.24 35.12
CA ASN A 6 -14.79 -43.85 35.21
C ASN A 6 -15.83 -42.88 35.81
N GLY A 7 -16.92 -42.65 35.09
CA GLY A 7 -17.99 -41.73 35.44
C GLY A 7 -17.77 -40.28 35.01
N ASP A 8 -16.61 -39.93 34.44
CA ASP A 8 -16.39 -38.62 33.85
C ASP A 8 -17.31 -38.42 32.65
N LYS A 9 -17.73 -37.17 32.43
CA LYS A 9 -18.69 -36.83 31.39
C LYS A 9 -18.15 -35.76 30.46
N VAL A 10 -18.33 -35.97 29.17
CA VAL A 10 -18.31 -34.90 28.17
C VAL A 10 -19.75 -34.40 28.01
N ARG A 11 -19.94 -33.11 28.19
CA ARG A 11 -21.25 -32.46 28.17
C ARG A 11 -21.22 -31.29 27.19
N GLY A 12 -22.37 -30.92 26.66
CA GLY A 12 -22.48 -29.77 25.77
C GLY A 12 -23.90 -29.31 25.59
N ASP A 13 -24.01 -28.15 24.96
CA ASP A 13 -25.27 -27.53 24.56
C ASP A 13 -25.06 -26.65 23.33
N ALA A 14 -26.15 -26.42 22.61
CA ALA A 14 -26.23 -25.40 21.58
C ALA A 14 -27.43 -24.48 21.86
N ALA A 15 -27.39 -23.27 21.30
CA ALA A 15 -28.49 -22.29 21.39
C ALA A 15 -29.83 -22.80 20.84
N ALA A 16 -29.83 -23.92 20.10
CA ALA A 16 -31.01 -24.67 19.71
C ALA A 16 -30.68 -26.18 19.74
N ALA A 17 -31.61 -26.99 20.22
CA ALA A 17 -31.48 -28.44 20.25
C ALA A 17 -31.52 -29.03 18.84
N ASP A 18 -30.95 -30.23 18.67
CA ASP A 18 -31.17 -31.11 17.52
C ASP A 18 -30.74 -30.52 16.16
N ILE A 19 -29.71 -29.66 16.19
CA ILE A 19 -29.22 -28.96 14.99
C ILE A 19 -27.70 -29.03 14.84
N VAL A 20 -26.95 -29.03 15.94
CA VAL A 20 -25.49 -29.16 15.87
C VAL A 20 -25.14 -30.63 16.07
N ASP A 21 -24.69 -31.29 15.02
CA ASP A 21 -24.24 -32.68 15.10
C ASP A 21 -22.92 -32.73 15.87
N TYR A 22 -22.72 -33.80 16.64
CA TYR A 22 -21.45 -34.07 17.30
C TYR A 22 -20.96 -35.49 17.02
N THR A 23 -19.65 -35.65 16.95
CA THR A 23 -18.98 -36.95 17.07
C THR A 23 -17.80 -36.85 18.02
N LEU A 24 -17.63 -37.87 18.86
CA LEU A 24 -16.51 -38.01 19.79
C LEU A 24 -15.70 -39.23 19.36
N HIS A 25 -14.41 -39.05 19.12
CA HIS A 25 -13.50 -40.14 18.80
C HIS A 25 -12.41 -40.22 19.86
N GLY A 26 -11.94 -41.43 20.13
CA GLY A 26 -10.93 -41.65 21.14
C GLY A 26 -10.37 -43.06 21.14
N LEU A 27 -9.62 -43.34 22.20
CA LEU A 27 -9.03 -44.64 22.50
C LEU A 27 -9.72 -45.24 23.72
N VAL A 28 -10.12 -46.50 23.61
CA VAL A 28 -10.50 -47.36 24.75
C VAL A 28 -9.37 -48.36 24.93
N GLY A 29 -8.53 -48.13 25.94
CA GLY A 29 -7.24 -48.84 26.05
C GLY A 29 -6.37 -48.52 24.83
N THR A 30 -6.20 -49.49 23.92
CA THR A 30 -5.44 -49.32 22.66
C THR A 30 -6.32 -49.26 21.40
N THR A 31 -7.65 -49.37 21.55
CA THR A 31 -8.58 -49.47 20.42
C THR A 31 -9.14 -48.10 20.03
N ILE A 32 -8.99 -47.71 18.76
CA ILE A 32 -9.62 -46.52 18.20
C ILE A 32 -11.12 -46.74 18.10
N THR A 33 -11.91 -45.84 18.67
CA THR A 33 -13.36 -45.97 18.83
C THR A 33 -14.05 -44.63 18.60
N GLN A 34 -15.19 -44.64 17.90
CA GLN A 34 -16.17 -43.55 17.99
C GLN A 34 -16.93 -43.74 19.30
N LEU A 35 -16.64 -42.89 20.28
CA LEU A 35 -17.15 -43.01 21.64
C LEU A 35 -18.64 -42.63 21.72
N ALA A 36 -19.04 -41.61 20.96
CA ALA A 36 -20.41 -41.16 20.87
C ALA A 36 -20.64 -40.34 19.60
N ASP A 37 -21.89 -40.27 19.17
CA ASP A 37 -22.40 -39.38 18.15
C ASP A 37 -23.85 -39.00 18.47
N GLY A 38 -24.33 -37.92 17.86
CA GLY A 38 -25.68 -37.43 18.06
C GLY A 38 -25.79 -35.95 17.72
N GLN A 39 -26.76 -35.28 18.34
CA GLN A 39 -26.93 -33.83 18.21
C GLN A 39 -26.88 -33.16 19.57
N LEU A 40 -26.33 -31.94 19.62
CA LEU A 40 -26.25 -31.17 20.85
C LEU A 40 -27.66 -30.81 21.36
N PRO A 41 -27.90 -30.95 22.66
CA PRO A 41 -29.15 -30.54 23.29
C PRO A 41 -29.26 -29.01 23.39
N GLY A 42 -30.49 -28.50 23.53
CA GLY A 42 -30.76 -27.06 23.71
C GLY A 42 -30.44 -26.50 25.11
N ALA A 43 -29.95 -27.36 26.00
CA ALA A 43 -29.47 -27.05 27.34
C ALA A 43 -28.42 -28.10 27.73
N ILE A 44 -27.55 -27.80 28.70
CA ILE A 44 -26.40 -28.68 29.04
C ILE A 44 -26.86 -30.12 29.27
N GLY A 45 -26.44 -31.02 28.38
CA GLY A 45 -26.71 -32.45 28.48
C GLY A 45 -25.45 -33.29 28.35
N ASP A 46 -25.57 -34.57 28.71
CA ASP A 46 -24.46 -35.52 28.67
C ASP A 46 -24.33 -36.06 27.23
N LEU A 47 -23.17 -35.83 26.60
CA LEU A 47 -22.87 -36.32 25.25
C LEU A 47 -22.18 -37.69 25.30
N TYR A 48 -21.38 -37.91 26.34
CA TYR A 48 -20.71 -39.18 26.64
C TYR A 48 -20.43 -39.29 28.14
N THR A 49 -20.65 -40.47 28.70
CA THR A 49 -20.24 -40.83 30.08
C THR A 49 -19.25 -41.98 29.99
N ALA A 50 -18.04 -41.81 30.51
CA ALA A 50 -17.03 -42.86 30.53
C ALA A 50 -17.48 -44.00 31.45
N GLY A 51 -17.56 -45.21 30.92
CA GLY A 51 -17.92 -46.41 31.70
C GLY A 51 -16.73 -47.09 32.40
N GLU A 52 -15.50 -46.70 32.05
CA GLU A 52 -14.25 -47.25 32.58
C GLU A 52 -13.19 -46.14 32.65
N ALA A 53 -12.14 -46.36 33.44
CA ALA A 53 -11.01 -45.43 33.51
C ALA A 53 -10.07 -45.64 32.31
N GLY A 54 -9.39 -44.55 31.89
CA GLY A 54 -8.39 -44.61 30.82
C GLY A 54 -8.95 -44.43 29.42
N ILE A 55 -10.14 -43.82 29.29
CA ILE A 55 -10.65 -43.39 27.98
C ILE A 55 -9.90 -42.12 27.57
N ALA A 56 -9.32 -42.11 26.38
CA ALA A 56 -8.63 -40.95 25.84
C ALA A 56 -9.41 -40.37 24.66
N VAL A 57 -10.11 -39.26 24.86
CA VAL A 57 -10.79 -38.54 23.76
C VAL A 57 -9.73 -37.82 22.93
N THR A 58 -9.62 -38.20 21.66
CA THR A 58 -8.64 -37.64 20.72
C THR A 58 -9.22 -36.50 19.91
N SER A 59 -10.52 -36.52 19.63
CA SER A 59 -11.21 -35.42 18.95
C SER A 59 -12.69 -35.37 19.32
N ILE A 60 -13.19 -34.14 19.36
CA ILE A 60 -14.61 -33.82 19.43
C ILE A 60 -14.88 -32.92 18.23
N ILE A 61 -15.80 -33.34 17.38
CA ILE A 61 -16.20 -32.63 16.17
C ILE A 61 -17.64 -32.16 16.37
N LEU A 62 -17.90 -30.87 16.12
CA LEU A 62 -19.23 -30.30 16.09
C LEU A 62 -19.49 -29.76 14.67
N VAL A 63 -20.65 -30.04 14.08
CA VAL A 63 -21.03 -29.53 12.75
C VAL A 63 -22.36 -28.82 12.87
N ASN A 64 -22.39 -27.52 12.55
CA ASN A 64 -23.63 -26.76 12.55
C ASN A 64 -24.41 -27.01 11.25
N THR A 65 -25.47 -27.82 11.32
CA THR A 65 -26.31 -28.13 10.16
C THR A 65 -27.39 -27.07 9.89
N ASP A 66 -27.44 -26.02 10.69
CA ASP A 66 -28.36 -24.91 10.50
C ASP A 66 -27.98 -24.01 9.30
N VAL A 67 -28.93 -23.17 8.93
CA VAL A 67 -28.79 -22.02 8.03
C VAL A 67 -28.37 -20.74 8.76
N ILE A 68 -28.32 -20.72 10.10
CA ILE A 68 -27.80 -19.61 10.91
C ILE A 68 -26.66 -20.01 11.84
N ALA A 69 -25.91 -19.03 12.34
CA ALA A 69 -24.90 -19.28 13.36
C ALA A 69 -25.54 -19.75 14.68
N ARG A 70 -24.90 -20.73 15.34
CA ARG A 70 -25.33 -21.27 16.63
C ARG A 70 -24.23 -21.08 17.66
N ALA A 71 -24.59 -20.54 18.83
CA ALA A 71 -23.68 -20.59 19.98
C ALA A 71 -23.60 -22.04 20.46
N VAL A 72 -22.38 -22.54 20.63
CA VAL A 72 -22.09 -23.89 21.12
C VAL A 72 -21.22 -23.83 22.36
N ASN A 73 -21.43 -24.80 23.24
CA ASN A 73 -20.68 -24.96 24.48
C ASN A 73 -20.29 -26.42 24.68
N LEU A 74 -19.10 -26.63 25.25
CA LEU A 74 -18.56 -27.95 25.52
C LEU A 74 -17.83 -27.96 26.87
N TYR A 75 -18.05 -29.01 27.63
CA TYR A 75 -17.59 -29.17 29.00
C TYR A 75 -17.07 -30.58 29.29
N LEU A 76 -16.14 -30.63 30.24
CA LEU A 76 -15.73 -31.84 30.94
C LEU A 76 -16.21 -31.76 32.39
N THR A 77 -16.94 -32.76 32.85
CA THR A 77 -17.36 -32.89 34.24
C THR A 77 -16.78 -34.17 34.82
N PRO A 78 -15.73 -34.07 35.65
CA PRO A 78 -15.19 -35.24 36.34
C PRO A 78 -16.25 -35.87 37.26
N SER A 79 -16.18 -37.18 37.45
CA SER A 79 -17.05 -37.94 38.34
C SER A 79 -16.98 -37.38 39.77
N GLY A 80 -18.08 -36.83 40.27
CA GLY A 80 -18.15 -36.15 41.57
C GLY A 80 -17.38 -34.81 41.66
N GLY A 81 -16.90 -34.28 40.53
CA GLY A 81 -16.15 -33.04 40.43
C GLY A 81 -16.95 -31.88 39.81
N THR A 82 -16.29 -30.72 39.68
CA THR A 82 -16.86 -29.53 39.06
C THR A 82 -16.66 -29.53 37.54
N GLU A 83 -17.69 -29.11 36.82
CA GLU A 83 -17.67 -28.88 35.39
C GLU A 83 -16.61 -27.84 34.96
N ARG A 84 -15.92 -28.11 33.85
CA ARG A 84 -14.87 -27.27 33.27
C ARG A 84 -15.14 -27.06 31.79
N ARG A 85 -14.94 -25.84 31.30
CA ARG A 85 -15.10 -25.52 29.86
C ARG A 85 -13.95 -26.11 29.04
N LEU A 86 -14.30 -26.68 27.89
CA LEU A 86 -13.35 -27.18 26.88
C LEU A 86 -13.14 -26.18 25.72
N ILE A 87 -14.12 -25.31 25.49
CA ILE A 87 -14.07 -24.25 24.48
C ILE A 87 -14.46 -22.90 25.11
N PRO A 88 -14.16 -21.75 24.46
CA PRO A 88 -14.67 -20.46 24.88
C PRO A 88 -16.19 -20.48 25.08
N LYS A 89 -16.67 -19.70 26.06
CA LYS A 89 -18.09 -19.61 26.37
C LYS A 89 -18.88 -19.06 25.18
N ASP A 90 -20.00 -19.69 24.88
CA ASP A 90 -20.97 -19.29 23.85
C ASP A 90 -20.29 -19.04 22.50
N MET A 91 -19.41 -19.97 22.11
CA MET A 91 -18.65 -19.86 20.87
C MET A 91 -19.60 -19.91 19.67
N SER A 92 -19.58 -18.87 18.83
CA SER A 92 -20.41 -18.81 17.63
C SER A 92 -19.86 -19.72 16.54
N LEU A 93 -20.60 -20.77 16.18
CA LEU A 93 -20.30 -21.64 15.05
C LEU A 93 -21.19 -21.25 13.87
N GLY A 94 -20.59 -20.75 12.78
CA GLY A 94 -21.31 -20.30 11.58
C GLY A 94 -22.14 -21.41 10.94
N ALA A 95 -23.11 -21.04 10.09
CA ALA A 95 -23.90 -22.00 9.33
C ALA A 95 -22.99 -22.90 8.47
N GLY A 96 -23.18 -24.22 8.53
CA GLY A 96 -22.34 -25.21 7.83
C GLY A 96 -20.89 -25.31 8.30
N HIS A 97 -20.49 -24.62 9.38
CA HIS A 97 -19.12 -24.69 9.89
C HIS A 97 -18.92 -25.91 10.78
N ALA A 98 -17.66 -26.37 10.87
CA ALA A 98 -17.25 -27.44 11.77
C ALA A 98 -16.25 -26.94 12.81
N LEU A 99 -16.45 -27.29 14.09
CA LEU A 99 -15.48 -27.09 15.16
C LEU A 99 -14.82 -28.44 15.47
N ILE A 100 -13.50 -28.45 15.61
CA ILE A 100 -12.72 -29.62 16.00
C ILE A 100 -11.86 -29.24 17.20
N THR A 101 -11.92 -30.03 18.27
CA THR A 101 -11.08 -29.85 19.45
C THR A 101 -10.58 -31.17 20.04
N ASP A 102 -9.38 -31.15 20.59
CA ASP A 102 -8.79 -32.26 21.35
C ASP A 102 -8.66 -31.92 22.86
N GLY A 103 -9.31 -30.83 23.30
CA GLY A 103 -9.21 -30.25 24.63
C GLY A 103 -8.03 -29.29 24.85
N ILE A 104 -7.10 -29.19 23.91
CA ILE A 104 -5.96 -28.25 23.96
C ILE A 104 -6.13 -27.16 22.91
N ARG A 105 -6.44 -27.55 21.67
CA ARG A 105 -6.67 -26.63 20.56
C ARG A 105 -8.12 -26.65 20.12
N VAL A 106 -8.57 -25.52 19.60
CA VAL A 106 -9.86 -25.38 18.95
C VAL A 106 -9.60 -24.88 17.53
N SER A 107 -10.07 -25.63 16.54
CA SER A 107 -10.00 -25.30 15.12
C SER A 107 -11.42 -25.20 14.59
N VAL A 108 -11.72 -24.14 13.84
CA VAL A 108 -13.01 -23.98 13.17
C VAL A 108 -12.78 -24.00 11.67
N TYR A 109 -13.57 -24.77 10.93
CA TYR A 109 -13.55 -24.85 9.48
C TYR A 109 -14.85 -24.26 8.91
N ASP A 110 -14.73 -23.51 7.83
CA ASP A 110 -15.89 -23.00 7.09
C ASP A 110 -16.62 -24.11 6.32
N ALA A 111 -17.77 -23.78 5.72
CA ALA A 111 -18.56 -24.74 4.93
C ALA A 111 -17.84 -25.24 3.66
N SER A 112 -16.74 -24.60 3.26
CA SER A 112 -15.89 -25.04 2.14
C SER A 112 -14.71 -25.90 2.61
N GLY A 113 -14.57 -26.15 3.92
CA GLY A 113 -13.49 -26.92 4.50
C GLY A 113 -12.20 -26.14 4.74
N ASN A 114 -12.21 -24.80 4.64
CA ASN A 114 -11.03 -24.00 4.96
C ASN A 114 -10.95 -23.78 6.47
N LEU A 115 -9.74 -23.91 7.04
CA LEU A 115 -9.51 -23.52 8.43
C LEU A 115 -9.76 -22.01 8.55
N LEU A 116 -10.71 -21.64 9.39
CA LEU A 116 -11.01 -20.28 9.81
C LEU A 116 -9.87 -19.78 10.71
N THR A 117 -8.72 -19.57 10.09
CA THR A 117 -7.63 -18.82 10.70
C THR A 117 -8.04 -17.36 10.66
N VAL A 118 -7.80 -16.63 11.75
CA VAL A 118 -7.72 -15.17 11.68
C VAL A 118 -6.41 -14.85 10.97
N ALA A 119 -6.31 -15.20 9.68
CA ALA A 119 -5.35 -14.56 8.81
C ALA A 119 -5.86 -13.13 8.65
N GLY A 120 -5.46 -12.23 9.55
CA GLY A 120 -5.51 -10.80 9.24
C GLY A 120 -4.80 -10.63 7.91
N ALA A 121 -5.40 -9.90 6.97
CA ALA A 121 -4.77 -9.76 5.66
C ALA A 121 -3.35 -9.22 5.85
N HIS A 122 -2.38 -9.67 5.04
CA HIS A 122 -0.97 -9.48 5.38
C HIS A 122 -0.56 -8.00 5.51
N LYS A 123 -1.24 -7.08 4.80
CA LYS A 123 -1.08 -5.64 4.98
C LYS A 123 -1.46 -5.21 6.39
N ASP A 124 -2.55 -5.75 6.91
CA ASP A 124 -3.17 -5.40 8.18
C ASP A 124 -2.29 -5.74 9.39
N THR A 125 -1.29 -6.61 9.19
CA THR A 125 -0.25 -6.86 10.20
C THR A 125 0.86 -5.79 10.24
N HIS A 126 0.96 -4.94 9.22
CA HIS A 126 1.95 -3.87 9.11
C HIS A 126 1.33 -2.46 8.91
N ASP A 127 0.01 -2.37 8.67
CA ASP A 127 -0.74 -1.13 8.55
C ASP A 127 -2.16 -1.28 9.14
N PRO A 128 -2.41 -0.78 10.36
CA PRO A 128 -3.69 -0.94 11.05
C PRO A 128 -4.87 -0.16 10.46
N ILE A 129 -4.65 0.74 9.48
CA ILE A 129 -5.61 1.80 9.15
C ILE A 129 -6.51 1.45 7.95
N ASP A 130 -6.07 0.62 6.99
CA ASP A 130 -6.81 0.38 5.73
C ASP A 130 -6.56 -1.03 5.13
N GLY A 131 -7.19 -2.06 5.70
CA GLY A 131 -6.91 -3.47 5.38
C GLY A 131 -7.68 -4.17 4.24
N SER A 132 -7.05 -5.24 3.74
CA SER A 132 -7.45 -6.37 2.86
C SER A 132 -7.83 -6.21 1.36
N ASP A 133 -7.30 -5.25 0.59
CA ASP A 133 -7.21 -5.39 -0.89
C ASP A 133 -5.97 -4.68 -1.48
N LYS A 134 -5.86 -4.59 -2.82
CA LYS A 134 -4.66 -4.33 -3.67
C LYS A 134 -3.67 -3.32 -3.08
N LEU A 135 -2.38 -3.51 -3.44
CA LEU A 135 -1.29 -2.55 -3.17
C LEU A 135 -1.82 -1.12 -3.24
N ASP A 136 -1.59 -0.35 -2.19
CA ASP A 136 -2.00 1.06 -2.15
C ASP A 136 -1.63 1.70 -3.49
N THR A 137 -2.56 2.42 -4.10
CA THR A 137 -2.28 3.16 -5.33
C THR A 137 -2.64 4.62 -5.09
N ALA A 138 -1.72 5.53 -5.40
CA ALA A 138 -1.98 6.95 -5.37
C ALA A 138 -2.12 7.46 -6.82
N ALA A 139 -2.98 8.46 -7.03
CA ALA A 139 -3.02 9.17 -8.29
C ALA A 139 -1.63 9.80 -8.57
N PRO A 140 -1.09 9.69 -9.79
CA PRO A 140 0.18 10.33 -10.13
C PRO A 140 0.08 11.85 -9.89
N VAL A 141 0.91 12.37 -8.99
CA VAL A 141 1.02 13.81 -8.77
C VAL A 141 1.74 14.46 -9.96
N LYS A 142 1.25 15.65 -10.36
CA LYS A 142 1.93 16.49 -11.35
C LYS A 142 3.13 17.17 -10.69
N VAL A 143 4.07 17.63 -11.53
CA VAL A 143 5.17 18.49 -11.08
C VAL A 143 4.60 19.71 -10.35
N GLY A 144 5.07 19.97 -9.13
CA GLY A 144 4.71 21.15 -8.32
C GLY A 144 3.49 21.01 -7.41
N ALA A 145 2.88 19.81 -7.28
CA ALA A 145 1.79 19.57 -6.33
C ALA A 145 2.13 18.40 -5.40
N ALA A 146 2.14 18.64 -4.09
CA ALA A 146 2.12 17.58 -3.07
C ALA A 146 0.67 17.17 -2.79
N ASN A 147 0.41 15.88 -2.57
CA ASN A 147 -0.77 15.49 -1.80
C ASN A 147 -0.50 15.91 -0.34
N ALA A 148 -1.49 16.48 0.35
CA ALA A 148 -1.31 17.06 1.68
C ALA A 148 -0.48 16.18 2.65
N ILE A 149 0.28 16.84 3.54
CA ILE A 149 1.13 16.22 4.57
C ILE A 149 0.38 15.07 5.26
N GLY A 150 0.94 13.86 5.18
CA GLY A 150 0.46 12.71 5.95
C GLY A 150 -0.68 11.88 5.33
N SER A 151 -0.97 12.02 4.03
CA SER A 151 -2.05 11.25 3.38
C SER A 151 -1.66 9.84 2.88
N SER A 152 -0.38 9.45 2.90
CA SER A 152 0.04 8.10 2.52
C SER A 152 0.95 7.47 3.55
N HIS A 153 0.53 6.34 4.13
CA HIS A 153 1.34 5.57 5.07
C HIS A 153 2.36 4.66 4.36
N SER A 154 2.19 4.39 3.06
CA SER A 154 2.97 3.40 2.30
C SER A 154 3.87 3.95 1.19
N PHE A 155 3.73 5.23 0.79
CA PHE A 155 4.56 5.82 -0.28
C PHE A 155 5.22 7.13 0.11
N ALA A 156 6.46 7.03 0.61
CA ALA A 156 7.33 8.19 0.82
C ALA A 156 7.53 9.07 -0.45
N ARG A 157 7.28 8.53 -1.65
CA ARG A 157 7.32 9.27 -2.93
C ARG A 157 6.05 10.07 -3.24
N ALA A 158 4.92 9.80 -2.58
CA ALA A 158 3.69 10.58 -2.77
C ALA A 158 3.71 11.90 -1.98
N ASP A 159 4.45 11.94 -0.86
CA ASP A 159 4.63 13.12 -0.01
C ASP A 159 5.88 13.96 -0.39
N HIS A 160 6.75 13.44 -1.27
CA HIS A 160 7.98 14.14 -1.64
C HIS A 160 7.86 14.80 -3.03
N VAL A 161 7.90 16.13 -3.02
CA VAL A 161 8.02 16.98 -4.22
C VAL A 161 9.49 17.15 -4.60
N HIS A 162 9.82 16.96 -5.87
CA HIS A 162 11.09 17.45 -6.41
C HIS A 162 10.89 18.86 -6.99
N GLU A 163 11.36 19.88 -6.27
CA GLU A 163 11.30 21.31 -6.64
C GLU A 163 12.14 21.69 -7.87
N ARG A 164 12.83 20.74 -8.50
CA ARG A 164 13.56 21.06 -9.73
C ARG A 164 12.57 21.12 -10.88
N GLU A 165 11.91 22.27 -10.99
CA GLU A 165 11.35 22.73 -12.25
C GLU A 165 12.39 22.48 -13.34
N HIS A 166 11.97 21.88 -14.45
CA HIS A 166 12.69 22.05 -15.71
C HIS A 166 12.50 23.48 -16.24
N ALA A 167 12.73 24.48 -15.37
CA ALA A 167 12.89 25.89 -15.73
C ALA A 167 14.29 26.08 -16.32
N ARG A 168 14.53 25.44 -17.46
CA ARG A 168 15.49 26.01 -18.40
C ARG A 168 14.69 27.05 -19.18
N TYR A 169 14.87 28.32 -18.78
CA TYR A 169 14.40 29.56 -19.44
C TYR A 169 13.00 30.09 -19.06
N THR A 170 12.82 30.55 -17.82
CA THR A 170 11.65 31.35 -17.39
C THR A 170 11.98 32.77 -16.95
N ASP A 171 13.17 33.28 -17.26
CA ASP A 171 13.41 34.71 -17.07
C ASP A 171 12.65 35.49 -18.16
N ALA A 172 11.36 35.74 -17.88
CA ALA A 172 10.46 36.46 -18.75
C ALA A 172 11.00 37.86 -19.09
N GLU A 173 11.82 38.42 -18.20
CA GLU A 173 12.48 39.72 -18.39
C GLU A 173 13.54 39.65 -19.49
N ALA A 174 14.34 38.58 -19.52
CA ALA A 174 15.31 38.34 -20.60
C ALA A 174 14.63 38.12 -21.97
N VAL A 175 13.50 37.40 -22.01
CA VAL A 175 12.74 37.18 -23.25
C VAL A 175 12.05 38.46 -23.73
N ALA A 176 11.54 39.28 -22.81
CA ALA A 176 10.93 40.57 -23.14
C ALA A 176 11.98 41.56 -23.69
N ALA A 177 13.19 41.59 -23.12
CA ALA A 177 14.28 42.42 -23.61
C ALA A 177 14.68 42.06 -25.06
N VAL A 178 14.85 40.77 -25.36
CA VAL A 178 15.20 40.31 -26.73
C VAL A 178 14.08 40.62 -27.74
N LYS A 179 12.81 40.47 -27.33
CA LYS A 179 11.66 40.80 -28.20
C LYS A 179 11.52 42.30 -28.47
N ALA A 180 11.87 43.15 -27.50
CA ALA A 180 11.88 44.60 -27.69
C ALA A 180 12.94 45.03 -28.72
N ASP A 181 14.14 44.43 -28.69
CA ASP A 181 15.21 44.72 -29.63
C ASP A 181 14.89 44.28 -31.07
N ALA A 182 14.11 43.21 -31.24
CA ALA A 182 13.72 42.71 -32.57
C ALA A 182 12.83 43.67 -33.39
N GLY A 183 12.20 44.66 -32.76
CA GLY A 183 11.32 45.65 -33.40
C GLY A 183 12.00 46.98 -33.76
N LEU A 184 13.27 47.16 -33.40
CA LEU A 184 13.99 48.41 -33.68
C LEU A 184 14.37 48.49 -35.16
N PRO A 185 14.26 49.68 -35.80
CA PRO A 185 14.65 49.84 -37.20
C PRO A 185 16.16 49.60 -37.38
N ILE A 186 16.52 48.75 -38.34
CA ILE A 186 17.91 48.53 -38.73
C ILE A 186 18.33 49.64 -39.68
N VAL A 187 19.36 50.39 -39.31
CA VAL A 187 19.97 51.43 -40.16
C VAL A 187 21.40 51.06 -40.54
N THR A 188 21.84 51.51 -41.71
CA THR A 188 23.22 51.36 -42.16
C THR A 188 23.96 52.67 -41.94
N ILE A 189 25.11 52.59 -41.27
CA ILE A 189 26.03 53.71 -41.07
C ILE A 189 27.21 53.50 -42.01
N THR A 190 27.51 54.50 -42.84
CA THR A 190 28.61 54.45 -43.82
C THR A 190 29.65 55.51 -43.49
N PHE A 191 30.92 55.09 -43.42
CA PHE A 191 32.07 55.97 -43.30
C PHE A 191 33.06 55.64 -44.42
N ILE A 192 33.34 56.60 -45.29
CA ILE A 192 34.18 56.42 -46.48
C ILE A 192 35.51 57.13 -46.23
N ILE A 193 36.60 56.38 -46.33
CA ILE A 193 37.96 56.91 -46.32
C ILE A 193 38.47 56.80 -47.76
N ASP A 194 38.51 57.91 -48.49
CA ASP A 194 38.90 57.95 -49.90
C ASP A 194 40.07 58.93 -50.11
N GLY A 195 41.06 58.48 -50.88
CA GLY A 195 42.21 59.27 -51.32
C GLY A 195 42.05 59.89 -52.71
N GLY A 196 40.88 59.74 -53.35
CA GLY A 196 40.60 60.24 -54.69
C GLY A 196 41.41 59.54 -55.79
N GLY A 197 41.69 58.24 -55.61
CA GLY A 197 42.55 57.45 -56.50
C GLY A 197 44.05 57.53 -56.20
N SER A 198 44.44 58.21 -55.12
CA SER A 198 45.82 58.21 -54.58
C SER A 198 45.91 57.43 -53.27
N ALA A 199 47.12 57.03 -52.89
CA ALA A 199 47.37 56.34 -51.63
C ALA A 199 46.93 57.22 -50.43
N ILE A 200 46.17 56.61 -49.51
CA ILE A 200 45.74 57.26 -48.26
C ILE A 200 46.99 57.53 -47.41
N THR A 201 47.26 58.79 -47.11
CA THR A 201 48.43 59.20 -46.32
C THR A 201 48.34 58.71 -44.88
N THR A 202 49.46 58.67 -44.15
CA THR A 202 49.44 58.35 -42.72
C THR A 202 48.67 59.41 -41.91
N GLY A 203 48.28 59.04 -40.67
CA GLY A 203 47.52 59.91 -39.76
C GLY A 203 46.01 59.65 -39.75
N GLU A 204 45.31 60.30 -38.84
CA GLU A 204 43.87 60.14 -38.64
C GLU A 204 43.07 60.71 -39.83
N LYS A 205 42.05 59.98 -40.30
CA LYS A 205 41.18 60.38 -41.42
C LYS A 205 39.81 60.89 -40.99
N GLY A 206 39.49 60.76 -39.71
CA GLY A 206 38.29 61.34 -39.10
C GLY A 206 37.61 60.37 -38.15
N HIS A 207 36.54 60.88 -37.52
CA HIS A 207 35.69 60.13 -36.60
C HIS A 207 34.23 60.38 -36.96
N LEU A 208 33.42 59.33 -36.92
CA LEU A 208 31.97 59.43 -37.05
C LEU A 208 31.33 59.12 -35.70
N ARG A 209 30.73 60.13 -35.07
CA ARG A 209 30.00 59.96 -33.81
C ARG A 209 28.55 59.55 -34.09
N ILE A 210 28.08 58.52 -33.39
CA ILE A 210 26.68 58.08 -33.42
C ILE A 210 25.97 58.64 -32.17
N PRO A 211 25.13 59.69 -32.29
CA PRO A 211 24.58 60.42 -31.14
C PRO A 211 23.27 59.79 -30.62
N PHE A 212 23.11 58.49 -30.74
CA PHE A 212 21.96 57.75 -30.23
C PHE A 212 22.37 56.33 -29.83
N ALA A 213 21.60 55.72 -28.93
CA ALA A 213 21.81 54.34 -28.51
C ALA A 213 21.43 53.39 -29.65
N CYS A 214 22.31 52.45 -29.99
CA CYS A 214 22.04 51.39 -30.95
C CYS A 214 22.87 50.14 -30.63
N THR A 215 22.40 48.99 -31.11
CA THR A 215 23.15 47.73 -31.11
C THR A 215 23.83 47.54 -32.47
N ILE A 216 25.13 47.23 -32.46
CA ILE A 216 25.88 46.91 -33.68
C ILE A 216 25.51 45.49 -34.11
N ASN A 217 24.72 45.37 -35.18
CA ASN A 217 24.29 44.08 -35.70
C ASN A 217 25.35 43.42 -36.60
N ARG A 218 26.08 44.22 -37.39
CA ARG A 218 27.09 43.73 -38.35
C ARG A 218 28.07 44.83 -38.71
N VAL A 219 29.33 44.45 -38.88
CA VAL A 219 30.38 45.30 -39.47
C VAL A 219 30.76 44.72 -40.83
N THR A 220 30.92 45.57 -41.84
CA THR A 220 31.41 45.19 -43.17
C THR A 220 32.48 46.18 -43.58
N MET A 221 33.66 45.68 -43.92
CA MET A 221 34.79 46.49 -44.36
C MET A 221 35.14 46.10 -45.79
N LEU A 222 35.31 47.12 -46.64
CA LEU A 222 35.77 46.99 -48.01
C LEU A 222 37.00 47.89 -48.15
N ALA A 223 38.05 47.39 -48.80
CA ALA A 223 39.26 48.14 -49.07
C ALA A 223 39.71 47.84 -50.51
N ASP A 224 40.04 48.89 -51.26
CA ASP A 224 40.54 48.83 -52.63
C ASP A 224 41.94 49.46 -52.80
N GLN A 225 42.47 50.07 -51.73
CA GLN A 225 43.83 50.62 -51.67
C GLN A 225 44.82 49.64 -51.03
N SER A 226 46.08 49.64 -51.50
CA SER A 226 47.17 48.89 -50.86
C SER A 226 47.72 49.64 -49.64
N GLY A 227 47.92 48.96 -48.51
CA GLY A 227 48.49 49.55 -47.30
C GLY A 227 47.92 48.96 -46.01
N SER A 228 48.01 49.71 -44.92
CA SER A 228 47.43 49.36 -43.61
C SER A 228 46.65 50.54 -43.04
N ILE A 229 45.44 50.29 -42.57
CA ILE A 229 44.57 51.24 -41.87
C ILE A 229 44.01 50.53 -40.63
N VAL A 230 44.02 51.23 -39.50
CA VAL A 230 43.33 50.78 -38.28
C VAL A 230 41.97 51.48 -38.24
N VAL A 231 40.89 50.69 -38.11
CA VAL A 231 39.53 51.19 -37.90
C VAL A 231 39.07 50.71 -36.54
N ASP A 232 38.90 51.66 -35.63
CA ASP A 232 38.44 51.38 -34.29
C ASP A 232 36.95 51.72 -34.12
N ILE A 233 36.23 50.85 -33.41
CA ILE A 233 34.83 51.05 -33.04
C ILE A 233 34.76 51.03 -31.51
N TRP A 234 34.31 52.13 -30.93
CA TRP A 234 34.23 52.32 -29.49
C TRP A 234 32.79 52.60 -29.04
N LYS A 235 32.50 52.25 -27.79
CA LYS A 235 31.24 52.54 -27.10
C LYS A 235 31.46 53.65 -26.08
#